data_AF-A0A965V3P2-F1
#
_entry.id   AF-A0A965V3P2-F1
#
_cell.length_a   1.000
_cell.length_b   1.000
_cell.length_c   1.000
_cell.angle_alpha   90.00
_cell.angle_beta   90.00
_cell.angle_gamma   90.00
#
_symmetry.space_group_name_H-M   'P 1'
#
loop_
_entity.id
_entity.type
_entity.pdbx_description
1 polymer ?
#
loop_
_entity_poly.entity_id
_entity_poly.type
_entity_poly.pdbx_seq_one_letter_code
_entity_poly.pdbx_strand_id
1 'polypeptide(L)'
;SLILAEAGQQVGAMQVAASVSPEQVPFFICTADYTLIGEELYASSAYLSREPVQLGSLAGQDVAKLIFVILIIAGVLIATWNSVFPDAQIINIEAILRYQWVELFSFFGISGDGS
;
A
#
# COMPACT_ATOMS: atom_id res chain seq x y z
N SER A 1 -8.47 -1.26 26.19
CA SER A 1 -7.04 -1.00 26.43
C SER A 1 -6.76 -0.47 27.85
N LEU A 2 -7.60 0.39 28.45
CA LEU A 2 -7.35 0.98 29.79
C LEU A 2 -7.25 -0.04 30.95
N ILE A 3 -8.20 -0.96 31.09
CA ILE A 3 -8.25 -1.95 32.20
C ILE A 3 -7.03 -2.90 32.22
N LEU A 4 -6.55 -3.32 31.05
CA LEU A 4 -5.43 -4.28 30.97
C LEU A 4 -4.10 -3.60 31.30
N ALA A 5 -3.95 -2.34 30.90
CA ALA A 5 -2.73 -1.57 31.15
C ALA A 5 -2.64 -1.06 32.60
N GLU A 6 -3.78 -0.68 33.21
CA GLU A 6 -3.84 -0.32 34.63
C GLU A 6 -3.54 -1.52 35.53
N ALA A 7 -4.09 -2.70 35.21
CA ALA A 7 -3.78 -3.93 35.93
C ALA A 7 -2.29 -4.29 35.83
N GLY A 8 -1.66 -4.14 34.65
CA GLY A 8 -0.23 -4.43 34.46
C GLY A 8 0.70 -3.47 35.21
N GLN A 9 0.35 -2.18 35.28
CA GLN A 9 1.08 -1.18 36.07
C GLN A 9 0.92 -1.44 37.58
N GLN A 10 -0.25 -1.87 38.05
CA GLN A 10 -0.46 -2.24 39.46
C GLN A 10 0.43 -3.40 39.93
N VAL A 11 0.81 -4.32 39.02
CA VAL A 11 1.74 -5.43 39.33
C VAL A 11 3.21 -5.09 39.03
N GLY A 12 3.51 -3.86 38.57
CA GLY A 12 4.86 -3.44 38.22
C GLY A 12 5.46 -4.16 37.00
N ALA A 13 4.61 -4.73 36.13
CA ALA A 13 5.06 -5.47 34.97
C ALA A 13 5.42 -4.54 33.81
N MET A 14 6.56 -4.81 33.15
CA MET A 14 6.97 -4.12 31.93
C MET A 14 5.92 -4.34 30.82
N GLN A 15 5.40 -3.26 30.24
CA GLN A 15 4.39 -3.34 29.19
C GLN A 15 4.95 -2.94 27.82
N VAL A 16 4.82 -3.86 26.87
CA VAL A 16 5.07 -3.63 25.45
C VAL A 16 3.74 -3.72 24.72
N ALA A 17 3.34 -2.64 24.04
CA ALA A 17 2.13 -2.58 23.25
C ALA A 17 2.46 -2.32 21.77
N ALA A 18 1.60 -2.76 20.85
CA ALA A 18 1.80 -2.53 19.42
C ALA A 18 0.47 -2.35 18.71
N SER A 19 0.42 -1.43 17.74
CA SER A 19 -0.78 -1.17 16.93
C SER A 19 -0.40 -0.81 15.49
N VAL A 20 -1.13 -1.37 14.53
CA VAL A 20 -1.11 -0.94 13.12
C VAL A 20 -2.11 0.17 12.83
N SER A 21 -3.07 0.41 13.74
CA SER A 21 -4.05 1.49 13.62
C SER A 21 -3.53 2.75 14.31
N PRO A 22 -3.27 3.84 13.57
CA PRO A 22 -2.72 5.08 14.14
C PRO A 22 -3.69 5.78 15.11
N GLU A 23 -4.98 5.48 15.03
CA GLU A 23 -6.00 6.02 15.94
C GLU A 23 -5.88 5.45 17.37
N GLN A 24 -5.32 4.24 17.52
CA GLN A 24 -5.15 3.57 18.82
C GLN A 24 -3.74 3.72 19.41
N VAL A 25 -2.77 4.14 18.60
CA VAL A 25 -1.38 4.40 19.00
C VAL A 25 -1.25 5.38 20.17
N PRO A 26 -1.95 6.54 20.20
CA PRO A 26 -1.85 7.50 21.30
C PRO A 26 -2.24 6.90 22.65
N PHE A 27 -3.21 5.98 22.61
CA PHE A 27 -3.72 5.34 23.81
C PHE A 27 -2.68 4.38 24.41
N PHE A 28 -1.98 3.62 23.56
CA PHE A 28 -0.92 2.71 24.00
C PHE A 28 0.33 3.45 24.47
N ILE A 29 0.68 4.57 23.82
CA ILE A 29 1.78 5.45 24.27
C ILE A 29 1.54 5.96 25.69
N CYS A 30 0.30 6.30 26.04
CA CYS A 30 -0.03 6.83 27.37
C CYS A 30 -0.08 5.76 28.47
N THR A 31 -0.22 4.49 28.12
CA THR A 31 -0.46 3.41 29.10
C THR A 31 0.64 2.35 29.17
N ALA A 32 1.49 2.22 28.14
CA ALA A 32 2.57 1.25 28.08
C ALA A 32 3.94 1.93 28.08
N ASP A 33 4.95 1.28 28.64
CA ASP A 33 6.32 1.80 28.72
C ASP A 33 7.03 1.78 27.35
N TYR A 34 6.68 0.83 26.48
CA TYR A 34 7.17 0.73 25.10
C TYR A 34 6.02 0.48 24.13
N THR A 35 5.82 1.38 23.17
CA THR A 35 4.80 1.24 22.13
C THR A 35 5.45 1.13 20.76
N LEU A 36 5.31 -0.04 20.12
CA LEU A 36 5.74 -0.24 18.74
C LEU A 36 4.70 0.36 17.80
N ILE A 37 5.13 1.35 17.03
CA ILE A 37 4.35 2.00 15.98
C ILE A 37 4.42 1.12 14.73
N GLY A 38 3.43 1.20 13.83
CA GLY A 38 3.28 0.30 12.68
C GLY A 38 4.58 -0.06 11.94
N GLU A 39 5.51 0.88 11.74
CA GLU A 39 6.81 0.65 11.10
C GLU A 39 7.71 -0.32 11.89
N GLU A 40 7.79 -0.17 13.21
CA GLU A 40 8.58 -1.04 14.09
C GLU A 40 7.89 -2.40 14.29
N LEU A 41 6.56 -2.42 14.35
CA LEU A 41 5.78 -3.66 14.39
C LEU A 41 5.92 -4.47 13.08
N TYR A 42 6.02 -3.81 11.92
CA TYR A 42 6.31 -4.48 10.64
C TYR A 42 7.69 -5.11 10.63
N ALA A 43 8.71 -4.38 11.10
CA ALA A 43 10.07 -4.90 11.20
C ALA A 43 10.16 -6.07 12.20
N SER A 44 9.54 -5.94 13.38
CA SER A 44 9.52 -7.00 14.40
C SER A 44 8.70 -8.21 14.00
N SER A 45 7.54 -8.04 13.34
CA SER A 45 6.72 -9.16 12.86
C SER A 45 7.41 -9.93 11.73
N ALA A 46 8.13 -9.25 10.83
CA ALA A 46 8.99 -9.91 9.83
C ALA A 46 10.13 -10.71 10.49
N TYR A 47 10.67 -10.23 11.60
CA TYR A 47 11.74 -10.89 12.35
C TYR A 47 11.25 -12.09 13.19
N LEU A 48 10.06 -11.98 13.80
CA LEU A 48 9.48 -12.96 14.73
C LEU A 48 8.73 -14.11 14.03
N SER A 49 7.87 -13.81 13.05
CA SER A 49 7.02 -14.85 12.47
C SER A 49 7.73 -15.69 11.43
N ARG A 50 8.82 -15.21 10.81
CA ARG A 50 9.40 -15.77 9.57
C ARG A 50 8.40 -16.03 8.42
N GLU A 51 7.12 -15.72 8.63
CA GLU A 51 6.00 -15.88 7.71
C GLU A 51 5.13 -14.61 7.76
N PRO A 52 5.49 -13.58 6.97
CA PRO A 52 4.96 -12.22 7.04
C PRO A 52 3.72 -11.99 6.15
N VAL A 53 3.00 -13.05 5.78
CA VAL A 53 2.13 -13.03 4.58
C VAL A 53 0.78 -12.33 4.78
N GLN A 54 0.17 -12.40 5.97
CA GLN A 54 -1.20 -11.89 6.14
C GLN A 54 -1.27 -10.41 6.53
N LEU A 55 -0.34 -9.91 7.34
CA LEU A 55 -0.22 -8.48 7.62
C LEU A 55 0.45 -7.74 6.44
N GLY A 56 1.34 -8.38 5.69
CA GLY A 56 1.84 -7.85 4.41
C GLY A 56 0.75 -7.55 3.37
N SER A 57 -0.43 -8.18 3.46
CA SER A 57 -1.54 -7.91 2.56
C SER A 57 -2.08 -6.47 2.66
N LEU A 58 -2.21 -5.94 3.89
CA LEU A 58 -2.78 -4.60 4.10
C LEU A 58 -1.78 -3.50 3.69
N ALA A 59 -0.50 -3.61 4.06
CA ALA A 59 0.54 -2.71 3.52
C ALA A 59 0.77 -2.92 2.02
N GLY A 60 0.68 -4.15 1.52
CA GLY A 60 0.76 -4.43 0.09
C GLY A 60 -0.36 -3.75 -0.68
N GLN A 61 -1.55 -3.69 -0.11
CA GLN A 61 -2.69 -2.98 -0.69
C GLN A 61 -2.48 -1.47 -0.73
N ASP A 62 -1.92 -0.87 0.34
CA ASP A 62 -1.61 0.56 0.36
C ASP A 62 -0.40 0.94 -0.53
N VAL A 63 0.62 0.08 -0.62
CA VAL A 63 1.74 0.25 -1.56
C VAL A 63 1.28 0.09 -3.01
N ALA A 64 0.44 -0.90 -3.31
CA ALA A 64 -0.13 -1.07 -4.63
C ALA A 64 -0.98 0.15 -5.02
N LYS A 65 -1.82 0.65 -4.11
CA LYS A 65 -2.59 1.87 -4.32
C LYS A 65 -1.68 3.06 -4.61
N LEU A 66 -0.59 3.22 -3.86
CA LEU A 66 0.39 4.29 -4.10
C LEU A 66 1.06 4.16 -5.47
N ILE A 67 1.48 2.96 -5.85
CA ILE A 67 2.07 2.68 -7.17
C ILE A 67 1.07 3.01 -8.28
N PHE A 68 -0.19 2.61 -8.15
CA PHE A 68 -1.24 2.94 -9.13
C PHE A 68 -1.44 4.45 -9.25
N VAL A 69 -1.47 5.18 -8.13
CA VAL A 69 -1.58 6.65 -8.13
C VAL A 69 -0.40 7.28 -8.88
N ILE A 70 0.83 6.83 -8.62
CA ILE A 70 2.03 7.34 -9.30
C ILE A 70 1.98 7.03 -10.80
N LEU A 71 1.60 5.81 -11.18
CA LEU A 71 1.48 5.40 -12.58
C LEU A 71 0.43 6.22 -13.33
N ILE A 72 -0.72 6.48 -12.70
CA ILE A 72 -1.77 7.32 -13.27
C ILE A 72 -1.23 8.74 -13.51
N ILE A 73 -0.57 9.34 -12.52
CA ILE A 73 0.00 10.69 -12.65
C ILE A 73 1.04 10.72 -13.78
N ALA A 74 1.95 9.76 -13.82
CA ALA A 74 2.97 9.67 -14.87
C ALA A 74 2.33 9.50 -16.26
N GLY A 75 1.33 8.63 -16.40
CA GLY A 75 0.60 8.41 -17.64
C GLY A 75 -0.12 9.67 -18.12
N VAL A 76 -0.76 10.41 -17.21
CA VAL A 76 -1.42 11.69 -17.52
C VAL A 76 -0.40 12.73 -17.99
N LEU A 77 0.76 12.84 -17.33
CA LEU A 77 1.80 13.79 -17.73
C LEU A 77 2.36 13.47 -19.12
N ILE A 78 2.61 12.19 -19.41
CA ILE A 78 3.08 11.73 -20.73
C ILE A 78 2.00 11.97 -21.80
N ALA A 79 0.74 11.67 -21.50
CA ALA A 79 -0.36 11.93 -22.42
C ALA A 79 -0.53 13.43 -22.71
N THR A 80 -0.45 14.25 -21.67
CA THR A 80 -0.51 15.71 -21.79
C THR A 80 0.64 16.24 -22.64
N TRP A 81 1.87 15.76 -22.42
CA TRP A 81 3.04 16.17 -23.19
C TRP A 81 2.90 15.83 -24.68
N ASN A 82 2.48 14.61 -25.00
CA ASN A 82 2.26 14.19 -26.40
C ASN A 82 1.09 14.95 -27.05
N SER A 83 0.08 15.33 -26.27
CA SER A 83 -1.03 16.17 -26.77
C SER A 83 -0.60 17.62 -27.03
N VAL A 84 0.32 18.17 -26.25
CA VAL A 84 0.76 19.58 -26.35
C VAL A 84 1.89 19.75 -27.38
N PHE A 85 2.75 18.75 -27.56
CA PHE A 85 3.85 18.77 -28.52
C PHE A 85 3.76 17.62 -29.53
N PRO A 86 2.90 17.74 -30.56
CA PRO A 86 2.66 16.68 -31.55
C PRO A 86 3.87 16.34 -32.41
N ASP A 87 4.83 17.27 -32.55
CA ASP A 87 6.02 17.09 -33.40
C ASP A 87 7.19 16.42 -32.67
N ALA A 88 7.14 16.37 -31.33
CA ALA A 88 8.18 15.79 -30.47
C ALA A 88 7.62 14.62 -29.64
N GLN A 89 6.89 13.72 -30.30
CA GLN A 89 6.29 12.56 -29.65
C GLN A 89 7.38 11.62 -29.15
N ILE A 90 7.40 11.40 -27.83
CA ILE A 90 8.35 10.49 -27.19
C ILE A 90 7.83 9.05 -27.29
N ILE A 91 6.51 8.88 -27.23
CA ILE A 91 5.84 7.57 -27.17
C ILE A 91 4.56 7.62 -28.00
N ASN A 92 4.35 6.60 -28.84
CA ASN A 92 3.12 6.47 -29.63
C ASN A 92 1.99 5.85 -28.78
N ILE A 93 1.24 6.71 -28.09
CA ILE A 93 0.22 6.32 -27.10
C ILE A 93 -0.89 5.47 -27.74
N GLU A 94 -1.31 5.80 -28.97
CA GLU A 94 -2.34 5.06 -29.71
C GLU A 94 -1.96 3.58 -29.90
N ALA A 95 -0.70 3.32 -30.27
CA ALA A 95 -0.20 1.96 -30.46
C ALA A 95 -0.13 1.19 -29.13
N ILE A 96 0.28 1.84 -28.05
CA ILE A 96 0.37 1.20 -26.72
C ILE A 96 -1.01 0.90 -26.18
N LEU A 97 -1.95 1.85 -26.24
CA LEU A 97 -3.32 1.64 -25.78
C LEU A 97 -3.95 0.48 -26.56
N ARG A 98 -3.85 0.48 -27.90
CA ARG A 98 -4.37 -0.63 -28.71
C ARG A 98 -3.76 -1.97 -28.36
N TYR A 99 -2.44 -2.05 -28.19
CA TYR A 99 -1.77 -3.30 -27.84
C TYR A 99 -2.17 -3.81 -26.46
N GLN A 100 -2.21 -2.94 -25.44
CA GLN A 100 -2.62 -3.31 -24.08
C GLN A 100 -4.10 -3.67 -23.99
N TRP A 101 -4.98 -2.97 -24.74
CA TRP A 101 -6.40 -3.30 -24.79
C TRP A 101 -6.65 -4.69 -25.40
N VAL A 102 -5.97 -5.03 -26.49
CA VAL A 102 -6.12 -6.34 -27.15
C VAL A 102 -5.62 -7.49 -26.26
N GLU A 103 -4.46 -7.32 -25.60
CA GLU A 103 -3.93 -8.29 -24.64
C GLU A 103 -4.86 -8.46 -23.43
N LEU A 104 -5.36 -7.36 -22.84
CA LEU A 104 -6.27 -7.41 -21.69
C LEU A 104 -7.59 -8.12 -22.03
N PHE A 105 -8.19 -7.76 -23.16
CA PHE A 105 -9.47 -8.36 -23.58
C PHE A 105 -9.31 -9.83 -23.99
N SER A 106 -8.20 -10.20 -24.63
CA SER A 106 -7.91 -11.60 -24.95
C SER A 106 -7.67 -12.44 -23.69
N PHE A 107 -7.01 -11.90 -22.67
CA PHE A 107 -6.89 -12.53 -21.35
C PHE A 107 -8.25 -12.80 -20.69
N PHE A 108 -9.22 -11.89 -20.84
CA PHE A 108 -10.59 -12.07 -20.34
C PHE A 108 -11.52 -12.86 -21.30
N GLY A 109 -11.00 -13.39 -22.41
CA GLY A 109 -11.78 -14.14 -23.40
C GLY A 109 -12.80 -13.30 -24.17
N ILE A 110 -12.72 -11.98 -24.05
CA ILE A 110 -13.55 -11.02 -24.80
C ILE A 110 -12.79 -10.70 -26.07
N SER A 111 -12.95 -11.53 -27.13
CA SER A 111 -12.33 -11.20 -28.42
C SER A 111 -13.10 -10.05 -29.05
N GLY A 112 -12.58 -8.82 -28.91
CA GLY A 112 -13.04 -7.66 -29.66
C GLY A 112 -12.61 -7.76 -31.13
N ASP A 113 -13.17 -8.73 -31.87
CA ASP A 113 -13.21 -8.64 -33.33
C ASP A 113 -14.45 -7.85 -33.71
N GLY A 114 -14.20 -6.59 -34.06
CA GLY A 114 -15.18 -5.65 -34.53
C GLY A 114 -14.46 -4.66 -35.45
N SER A 115 -14.23 -5.13 -36.68
CA SER A 115 -13.67 -4.44 -37.87
C SER A 115 -12.19 -4.11 -37.88
#